data_AF-A0A1B0DPR5-F1
#
_entry.id   AF-A0A1B0DPR5-F1
#
_cell.length_a   1.000
_cell.length_b   1.000
_cell.length_c   1.000
_cell.angle_alpha   90.00
_cell.angle_beta   90.00
_cell.angle_gamma   90.00
#
_symmetry.space_group_name_H-M   'P 1'
#
loop_
_entity.id
_entity.type
_entity.pdbx_description
1 polymer ?
#
loop_
_entity_poly.entity_id
_entity_poly.type
_entity_poly.pdbx_seq_one_letter_code
_entity_poly.pdbx_strand_id
1 'polypeptide(L)'
;MDCVTVISDDSDVEVTTLSEITITRIPAKPRPSLVQAEGADPGASSGAQAFEGREESDGRRMSRRKKAKVEYFGEGASGSAEAKTGAMGRVEAKSEQRTRGKRDRSVSPSKDSDSKDAPDDEPSFKDILTGLEGAAFQSRLPYEKMTSAEAACFPVIAKNGLIAQRVFLNIRNRLLQMWIENPKLQLTFEDALKNIESPFDSDPGLLKNIHAFLERHGFINFGIFKRLRPIPVKKLAKVIVIGAGISGLAAAQQLQQFGMDVIVLEARDRVGGRIATFRKNNYHADLGAMVVTGIWGNPITILSRQTGMEMVPIKQACPLYGAGGKPVPKHKDDMVEREFNRLLESTSYLSHQLDFNYAGNNPVSLGQALEWIIKLQEKHVKEKQVQHLNSVIGLQQKLIDNQNKISDLMDEMRMLKSKANFLQETKPQKTPENEQKYIECEFSARQAVREWNMVWKEIERLNVAQEDMEVKLKELEMNPPSDVYLSSKDRQILDWHFANLEFANATPLNNLSLKHWDQDDDFEFIGNHTTDYAKIL
;
A
#
# COMPACT_ATOMS: atom_id res chain seq x y z
N MET A 1 -33.22 -7.28 -4.65
CA MET A 1 -34.44 -8.02 -4.27
C MET A 1 -34.24 -9.48 -4.61
N ASP A 2 -34.89 -10.33 -3.83
CA ASP A 2 -34.48 -11.69 -3.49
C ASP A 2 -34.43 -12.68 -4.65
N CYS A 3 -33.52 -13.65 -4.50
CA CYS A 3 -33.28 -14.73 -5.45
C CYS A 3 -34.33 -15.84 -5.24
N VAL A 4 -35.06 -16.19 -6.30
CA VAL A 4 -35.89 -17.40 -6.37
C VAL A 4 -35.57 -18.10 -7.70
N THR A 5 -35.25 -19.39 -7.63
CA THR A 5 -34.86 -20.24 -8.77
C THR A 5 -36.07 -21.01 -9.31
N VAL A 6 -36.26 -21.01 -10.63
CA VAL A 6 -37.14 -21.95 -11.37
C VAL A 6 -36.41 -22.37 -12.66
N ILE A 7 -36.56 -23.66 -13.03
CA ILE A 7 -35.80 -24.39 -14.08
C ILE A 7 -36.63 -24.50 -15.38
N SER A 8 -36.01 -24.36 -16.56
CA SER A 8 -36.20 -25.27 -17.73
C SER A 8 -35.39 -24.88 -18.99
N ASP A 9 -34.74 -25.91 -19.56
CA ASP A 9 -34.38 -26.28 -20.95
C ASP A 9 -33.79 -25.32 -22.01
N ASP A 10 -32.61 -25.77 -22.47
CA ASP A 10 -32.08 -25.92 -23.84
C ASP A 10 -32.38 -24.90 -24.93
N SER A 11 -31.31 -24.23 -25.41
CA SER A 11 -31.07 -24.08 -26.85
C SER A 11 -29.62 -23.69 -27.15
N ASP A 12 -28.96 -24.51 -27.96
CA ASP A 12 -27.67 -24.27 -28.60
C ASP A 12 -27.71 -23.04 -29.53
N VAL A 13 -26.63 -22.25 -29.53
CA VAL A 13 -26.36 -21.27 -30.59
C VAL A 13 -24.94 -21.47 -31.12
N GLU A 14 -24.87 -21.80 -32.41
CA GLU A 14 -23.65 -22.00 -33.20
C GLU A 14 -22.75 -20.75 -33.22
N VAL A 15 -21.46 -20.94 -32.95
CA VAL A 15 -20.42 -19.92 -33.16
C VAL A 15 -19.75 -20.14 -34.51
N THR A 16 -19.76 -19.09 -35.32
CA THR A 16 -19.19 -18.99 -36.66
C THR A 16 -17.67 -19.25 -36.66
N THR A 17 -17.21 -20.02 -37.64
CA THR A 17 -15.84 -20.54 -37.79
C THR A 17 -14.77 -19.46 -38.06
N LEU A 18 -13.69 -19.48 -37.28
CA LEU A 18 -12.39 -18.89 -37.64
C LEU A 18 -11.62 -19.87 -38.54
N SER A 19 -11.18 -19.42 -39.72
CA SER A 19 -10.38 -20.25 -40.64
C SER A 19 -8.89 -20.32 -40.22
N GLU A 20 -8.43 -21.57 -40.13
CA GLU A 20 -7.04 -22.07 -40.22
C GLU A 20 -6.03 -21.70 -39.13
N ILE A 21 -6.41 -21.84 -37.85
CA ILE A 21 -5.44 -22.26 -36.82
C ILE A 21 -5.73 -23.71 -36.48
N THR A 22 -4.81 -24.61 -36.80
CA THR A 22 -4.95 -26.02 -36.43
C THR A 22 -4.56 -26.19 -34.96
N ILE A 23 -5.57 -26.24 -34.09
CA ILE A 23 -5.39 -26.58 -32.67
C ILE A 23 -5.47 -28.10 -32.57
N THR A 24 -4.34 -28.74 -32.25
CA THR A 24 -4.28 -30.21 -32.13
C THR A 24 -4.25 -30.60 -30.65
N ARG A 25 -5.23 -31.41 -30.24
CA ARG A 25 -5.25 -32.02 -28.91
C ARG A 25 -4.21 -33.13 -28.84
N ILE A 26 -3.41 -33.14 -27.77
CA ILE A 26 -2.57 -34.29 -27.44
C ILE A 26 -3.41 -35.25 -26.57
N PRO A 27 -3.66 -36.49 -27.01
CA PRO A 27 -4.40 -37.44 -26.18
C PRO A 27 -3.59 -37.77 -24.92
N ALA A 28 -4.23 -37.63 -23.76
CA ALA A 28 -3.64 -38.05 -22.48
C ALA A 28 -3.56 -39.59 -22.44
N LYS A 29 -2.40 -40.14 -22.07
CA LYS A 29 -2.30 -41.56 -21.72
C LYS A 29 -3.19 -41.85 -20.50
N PRO A 30 -4.00 -42.92 -20.50
CA PRO A 30 -4.79 -43.29 -19.33
C PRO A 30 -3.86 -43.62 -18.16
N ARG A 31 -4.12 -43.04 -16.99
CA ARG A 31 -3.46 -43.45 -15.74
C ARG A 31 -3.97 -44.85 -15.36
N PRO A 32 -3.10 -45.77 -14.92
CA PRO A 32 -3.55 -47.08 -14.45
C PRO A 32 -4.41 -46.94 -13.20
N SER A 33 -5.53 -47.66 -13.18
CA SER A 33 -6.48 -47.73 -12.06
C SER A 33 -5.83 -48.39 -10.84
N LEU A 34 -5.83 -47.70 -9.71
CA LEU A 34 -5.43 -48.24 -8.41
C LEU A 34 -6.45 -49.27 -7.93
N VAL A 35 -6.01 -50.53 -7.81
CA VAL A 35 -6.73 -51.61 -7.12
C VAL A 35 -6.64 -51.34 -5.62
N GLN A 36 -7.78 -51.33 -4.93
CA GLN A 36 -7.86 -51.28 -3.47
C GLN A 36 -7.43 -52.63 -2.88
N ALA A 37 -6.50 -52.60 -1.92
CA ALA A 37 -6.19 -53.74 -1.06
C ALA A 37 -6.31 -53.28 0.40
N GLU A 38 -7.13 -54.00 1.17
CA GLU A 38 -7.36 -53.82 2.59
C GLU A 38 -6.24 -54.45 3.45
N GLY A 39 -5.94 -53.81 4.58
CA GLY A 39 -5.55 -54.44 5.85
C GLY A 39 -4.06 -54.66 6.16
N ALA A 40 -3.51 -53.89 7.13
CA ALA A 40 -2.79 -54.37 8.34
C ALA A 40 -2.08 -53.23 9.12
N ASP A 41 -2.01 -53.41 10.43
CA ASP A 41 -1.67 -52.53 11.59
C ASP A 41 -0.16 -52.16 11.75
N PRO A 42 0.30 -51.39 12.78
CA PRO A 42 1.36 -50.38 12.65
C PRO A 42 2.66 -50.71 13.41
N GLY A 43 3.79 -50.12 13.01
CA GLY A 43 5.03 -50.19 13.81
C GLY A 43 6.26 -49.51 13.22
N ALA A 44 6.77 -48.52 13.95
CA ALA A 44 8.17 -48.08 14.08
C ALA A 44 8.92 -47.41 12.88
N SER A 45 9.12 -46.10 13.04
CA SER A 45 10.35 -45.29 12.88
C SER A 45 11.29 -45.42 11.67
N SER A 46 11.64 -44.21 11.18
CA SER A 46 12.90 -43.75 10.56
C SER A 46 12.95 -43.68 9.03
N GLY A 47 13.47 -42.54 8.52
CA GLY A 47 13.94 -42.38 7.14
C GLY A 47 13.27 -41.23 6.38
N ALA A 48 13.97 -40.11 6.26
CA ALA A 48 13.58 -38.95 5.45
C ALA A 48 13.57 -39.25 3.94
N GLN A 49 12.62 -38.65 3.20
CA GLN A 49 12.85 -38.05 1.88
C GLN A 49 11.61 -37.29 1.39
N ALA A 50 11.87 -36.12 0.79
CA ALA A 50 10.91 -35.19 0.20
C ALA A 50 10.25 -35.76 -1.07
N PHE A 51 8.96 -35.47 -1.29
CA PHE A 51 8.40 -35.22 -2.64
C PHE A 51 7.02 -34.53 -2.56
N GLU A 52 6.76 -33.78 -3.61
CA GLU A 52 5.74 -32.76 -3.86
C GLU A 52 4.27 -33.21 -3.84
N GLY A 53 3.38 -32.23 -3.64
CA GLY A 53 2.22 -32.05 -4.52
C GLY A 53 0.84 -32.32 -3.91
N ARG A 54 0.12 -31.24 -3.61
CA ARG A 54 -1.35 -31.11 -3.78
C ARG A 54 -1.72 -29.62 -3.72
N GLU A 55 -1.87 -29.02 -4.89
CA GLU A 55 -2.51 -27.73 -5.07
C GLU A 55 -4.03 -27.93 -4.99
N GLU A 56 -4.66 -27.36 -3.97
CA GLU A 56 -6.08 -27.00 -4.01
C GLU A 56 -6.17 -25.57 -4.52
N SER A 57 -6.80 -25.42 -5.68
CA SER A 57 -7.00 -24.15 -6.35
C SER A 57 -8.21 -23.44 -5.75
N ASP A 58 -7.97 -22.34 -5.03
CA ASP A 58 -9.05 -21.50 -4.52
C ASP A 58 -9.08 -20.12 -5.19
N GLY A 59 -10.32 -19.68 -5.47
CA GLY A 59 -10.69 -18.66 -6.43
C GLY A 59 -10.38 -17.23 -6.03
N ARG A 60 -10.25 -16.35 -7.04
CA ARG A 60 -9.61 -15.04 -6.91
C ARG A 60 -10.55 -13.82 -6.92
N ARG A 61 -10.55 -12.96 -5.89
CA ARG A 61 -11.29 -11.67 -5.86
C ARG A 61 -10.46 -10.46 -5.36
N MET A 62 -10.06 -9.56 -6.27
CA MET A 62 -9.30 -8.34 -5.94
C MET A 62 -10.20 -7.11 -5.70
N SER A 63 -9.93 -6.38 -4.62
CA SER A 63 -10.45 -5.03 -4.32
C SER A 63 -9.28 -4.03 -4.31
N ARG A 64 -9.55 -2.82 -4.82
CA ARG A 64 -8.60 -1.72 -4.92
C ARG A 64 -8.64 -0.91 -3.62
N ARG A 65 -7.47 -0.72 -3.00
CA ARG A 65 -7.26 0.29 -1.96
C ARG A 65 -6.30 1.34 -2.48
N LYS A 66 -6.52 2.60 -2.10
CA LYS A 66 -5.52 3.67 -2.27
C LYS A 66 -4.32 3.31 -1.38
N LYS A 67 -3.31 2.65 -1.96
CA LYS A 67 -2.01 2.48 -1.31
C LYS A 67 -1.24 3.80 -1.41
N ALA A 68 -0.52 4.15 -0.36
CA ALA A 68 0.41 5.27 -0.40
C ALA A 68 1.54 4.95 -1.39
N LYS A 69 1.79 5.88 -2.32
CA LYS A 69 2.90 5.80 -3.28
C LYS A 69 4.20 5.94 -2.49
N VAL A 70 5.00 4.88 -2.43
CA VAL A 70 6.35 4.92 -1.86
C VAL A 70 7.31 5.27 -2.99
N GLU A 71 7.90 6.47 -2.93
CA GLU A 71 8.86 6.90 -3.95
C GLU A 71 10.22 6.23 -3.73
N TYR A 72 10.65 5.44 -4.70
CA TYR A 72 11.98 4.84 -4.75
C TYR A 72 12.99 5.86 -5.25
N PHE A 73 13.81 6.42 -4.36
CA PHE A 73 15.00 7.17 -4.76
C PHE A 73 16.10 6.19 -5.16
N GLY A 74 16.27 5.96 -6.46
CA GLY A 74 17.40 5.22 -7.01
C GLY A 74 18.68 6.07 -6.98
N GLU A 75 19.72 5.57 -6.33
CA GLU A 75 21.07 6.10 -6.49
C GLU A 75 21.59 5.83 -7.91
N GLY A 76 21.98 6.89 -8.60
CA GLY A 76 22.60 6.80 -9.92
C GLY A 76 23.20 8.12 -10.38
N ALA A 77 24.55 8.16 -10.35
CA ALA A 77 25.48 9.03 -11.06
C ALA A 77 26.19 10.10 -10.22
N SER A 78 27.34 9.68 -9.69
CA SER A 78 28.46 10.51 -9.28
C SER A 78 28.88 11.49 -10.38
N GLY A 79 28.83 12.78 -10.07
CA GLY A 79 29.40 13.86 -10.87
C GLY A 79 30.00 14.93 -9.94
N SER A 80 31.32 15.02 -9.96
CA SER A 80 32.18 15.93 -9.18
C SER A 80 31.85 17.41 -9.35
N ALA A 81 31.81 18.17 -8.24
CA ALA A 81 32.19 19.59 -8.22
C ALA A 81 32.56 20.08 -6.80
N GLU A 82 33.86 20.25 -6.64
CA GLU A 82 34.67 21.07 -5.73
C GLU A 82 34.05 21.92 -4.61
N ALA A 83 34.69 21.80 -3.45
CA ALA A 83 34.57 22.67 -2.29
C ALA A 83 35.13 24.08 -2.54
N LYS A 84 34.42 25.11 -2.07
CA LYS A 84 35.02 26.39 -1.68
C LYS A 84 34.54 26.83 -0.31
N THR A 85 35.53 27.02 0.55
CA THR A 85 35.53 27.59 1.89
C THR A 85 35.10 29.06 1.91
N GLY A 86 34.49 29.52 3.01
CA GLY A 86 34.73 30.89 3.49
C GLY A 86 33.58 31.65 4.13
N ALA A 87 33.75 31.90 5.44
CA ALA A 87 33.45 33.15 6.15
C ALA A 87 32.03 33.42 6.69
N MET A 88 31.98 33.37 8.01
CA MET A 88 31.09 34.06 8.96
C MET A 88 30.95 35.56 8.65
N GLY A 89 29.72 36.06 8.66
CA GLY A 89 29.41 37.49 8.56
C GLY A 89 28.00 37.80 9.09
N ARG A 90 27.96 38.40 10.28
CA ARG A 90 26.79 38.89 11.02
C ARG A 90 26.30 40.21 10.44
N VAL A 91 25.03 40.35 10.03
CA VAL A 91 24.35 41.67 9.95
C VAL A 91 22.83 41.57 10.22
N GLU A 92 22.47 42.25 11.31
CA GLU A 92 21.27 43.01 11.69
C GLU A 92 19.91 42.89 10.97
N ALA A 93 18.89 42.81 11.83
CA ALA A 93 17.48 43.01 11.55
C ALA A 93 17.14 44.50 11.34
N LYS A 94 16.29 44.77 10.34
CA LYS A 94 15.45 45.97 10.30
C LYS A 94 14.01 45.60 9.96
N SER A 95 13.13 46.00 10.87
CA SER A 95 11.68 46.04 10.73
C SER A 95 11.26 47.16 9.79
N GLU A 96 10.20 46.95 9.00
CA GLU A 96 9.24 48.03 8.75
C GLU A 96 7.84 47.49 8.39
N GLN A 97 6.87 48.16 9.02
CA GLN A 97 5.41 48.08 8.98
C GLN A 97 4.85 48.27 7.55
N ARG A 98 3.63 47.91 7.12
CA ARG A 98 2.25 48.16 7.60
C ARG A 98 1.36 47.70 6.41
N THR A 99 0.23 47.01 6.52
CA THR A 99 -1.08 47.56 6.92
C THR A 99 -2.14 46.44 6.79
N ARG A 100 -3.07 46.43 7.75
CA ARG A 100 -4.22 45.52 7.85
C ARG A 100 -5.47 46.38 7.65
N GLY A 101 -6.38 45.98 6.77
CA GLY A 101 -7.69 46.60 6.57
C GLY A 101 -8.80 45.55 6.67
N LYS A 102 -9.59 45.63 7.74
CA LYS A 102 -10.77 44.81 8.09
C LYS A 102 -11.94 45.02 7.12
N ARG A 103 -12.81 44.01 6.99
CA ARG A 103 -14.28 44.16 7.03
C ARG A 103 -14.95 42.86 7.52
N ASP A 104 -15.73 43.00 8.59
CA ASP A 104 -16.55 41.99 9.26
C ASP A 104 -17.80 41.59 8.45
N ARG A 105 -18.34 40.38 8.68
CA ARG A 105 -19.77 40.15 9.02
C ARG A 105 -20.10 38.68 9.39
N SER A 106 -20.51 38.53 10.65
CA SER A 106 -21.63 37.74 11.23
C SER A 106 -21.90 36.28 10.82
N VAL A 107 -21.92 35.42 11.84
CA VAL A 107 -22.42 34.03 11.88
C VAL A 107 -23.82 34.00 12.52
N SER A 108 -24.75 33.17 11.99
CA SER A 108 -25.85 32.44 12.68
C SER A 108 -26.72 31.64 11.69
N PRO A 109 -27.45 30.56 12.09
CA PRO A 109 -27.31 29.23 11.47
C PRO A 109 -28.58 28.61 10.82
N SER A 110 -28.35 27.43 10.22
CA SER A 110 -29.29 26.31 9.91
C SER A 110 -30.04 26.29 8.56
N LYS A 111 -29.82 25.21 7.78
CA LYS A 111 -30.81 24.15 7.52
C LYS A 111 -30.22 23.03 6.65
N ASP A 112 -30.54 21.81 7.07
CA ASP A 112 -30.25 20.53 6.44
C ASP A 112 -30.74 20.45 4.98
N SER A 113 -29.93 19.82 4.14
CA SER A 113 -30.43 18.85 3.15
C SER A 113 -29.30 17.90 2.78
N ASP A 114 -29.41 16.68 3.30
CA ASP A 114 -28.67 15.49 2.88
C ASP A 114 -28.79 15.28 1.37
N SER A 115 -27.65 15.04 0.70
CA SER A 115 -27.46 14.18 -0.49
C SER A 115 -26.22 14.55 -1.31
N LYS A 116 -25.01 14.46 -0.74
CA LYS A 116 -23.77 14.49 -1.53
C LYS A 116 -22.66 13.65 -0.90
N ASP A 117 -22.83 12.33 -0.91
CA ASP A 117 -21.72 11.38 -0.69
C ASP A 117 -21.54 10.48 -1.93
N ALA A 118 -21.06 11.12 -2.99
CA ALA A 118 -20.23 10.48 -4.00
C ALA A 118 -19.12 11.49 -4.32
N PRO A 119 -17.83 11.20 -4.05
CA PRO A 119 -16.77 11.97 -4.66
C PRO A 119 -16.78 11.63 -6.14
N ASP A 120 -17.45 12.48 -6.92
CA ASP A 120 -17.30 12.61 -8.36
C ASP A 120 -15.91 13.22 -8.65
N ASP A 121 -14.84 12.52 -8.23
CA ASP A 121 -13.44 12.85 -8.54
C ASP A 121 -12.99 12.08 -9.81
N GLU A 122 -13.89 11.92 -10.78
CA GLU A 122 -13.57 11.48 -12.14
C GLU A 122 -13.39 12.62 -13.20
N PRO A 123 -13.14 13.92 -12.88
CA PRO A 123 -12.79 14.91 -13.90
C PRO A 123 -11.28 15.25 -13.85
N SER A 124 -10.44 14.57 -14.64
CA SER A 124 -9.13 15.09 -15.12
C SER A 124 -8.43 14.14 -16.12
N PHE A 125 -8.64 12.82 -16.03
CA PHE A 125 -7.91 11.86 -16.88
C PHE A 125 -8.42 11.77 -18.32
N LYS A 126 -9.70 12.06 -18.60
CA LYS A 126 -10.23 12.01 -19.97
C LYS A 126 -9.56 13.05 -20.88
N ASP A 127 -9.15 14.20 -20.35
CA ASP A 127 -8.51 15.26 -21.14
C ASP A 127 -7.03 14.97 -21.40
N ILE A 128 -6.31 14.42 -20.41
CA ILE A 128 -4.89 13.99 -20.52
C ILE A 128 -4.71 12.85 -21.53
N LEU A 129 -5.76 12.06 -21.78
CA LEU A 129 -5.70 10.85 -22.60
C LEU A 129 -6.24 11.04 -24.02
N THR A 130 -6.45 12.29 -24.44
CA THR A 130 -6.79 12.62 -25.83
C THR A 130 -5.55 13.05 -26.62
N GLY A 131 -5.45 12.61 -27.87
CA GLY A 131 -4.34 12.95 -28.75
C GLY A 131 -3.12 12.02 -28.64
N LEU A 132 -1.96 12.54 -29.03
CA LEU A 132 -0.73 11.77 -29.22
C LEU A 132 -0.10 11.27 -27.90
N GLU A 133 -0.19 12.07 -26.84
CA GLU A 133 0.30 11.70 -25.51
C GLU A 133 -0.51 10.53 -24.93
N GLY A 134 -1.84 10.63 -24.98
CA GLY A 134 -2.74 9.55 -24.60
C GLY A 134 -2.49 8.25 -25.37
N ALA A 135 -2.18 8.32 -26.66
CA ALA A 135 -1.86 7.14 -27.47
C ALA A 135 -0.54 6.46 -27.05
N ALA A 136 0.49 7.25 -26.76
CA ALA A 136 1.75 6.74 -26.22
C ALA A 136 1.53 6.08 -24.85
N PHE A 137 0.82 6.77 -23.95
CA PHE A 137 0.46 6.26 -22.64
C PHE A 137 -0.35 4.95 -22.71
N GLN A 138 -1.40 4.91 -23.53
CA GLN A 138 -2.23 3.71 -23.73
C GLN A 138 -1.42 2.51 -24.25
N SER A 139 -0.32 2.79 -24.94
CA SER A 139 0.62 1.80 -25.47
C SER A 139 1.79 1.48 -24.53
N ARG A 140 1.81 2.07 -23.32
CA ARG A 140 2.89 1.94 -22.31
C ARG A 140 4.24 2.43 -22.82
N LEU A 141 4.23 3.50 -23.61
CA LEU A 141 5.42 4.13 -24.17
C LEU A 141 5.56 5.57 -23.67
N PRO A 142 6.79 6.03 -23.35
CA PRO A 142 7.02 7.42 -23.00
C PRO A 142 6.76 8.33 -24.20
N TYR A 143 5.96 9.38 -24.01
CA TYR A 143 5.54 10.28 -25.09
C TYR A 143 6.72 11.03 -25.74
N GLU A 144 7.64 11.55 -24.92
CA GLU A 144 8.75 12.43 -25.36
C GLU A 144 10.12 11.74 -25.46
N LYS A 145 10.19 10.42 -25.24
CA LYS A 145 11.46 9.70 -25.19
C LYS A 145 11.40 8.41 -26.02
N MET A 146 12.52 8.06 -26.63
CA MET A 146 12.71 6.74 -27.23
C MET A 146 13.05 5.71 -26.15
N THR A 147 12.43 4.54 -26.25
CA THR A 147 12.73 3.35 -25.45
C THR A 147 14.02 2.68 -25.92
N SER A 148 14.58 1.79 -25.08
CA SER A 148 15.75 0.99 -25.46
C SER A 148 15.52 0.11 -26.68
N ALA A 149 14.30 -0.44 -26.83
CA ALA A 149 13.92 -1.25 -28.00
C ALA A 149 13.86 -0.41 -29.28
N GLU A 150 13.28 0.79 -29.22
CA GLU A 150 13.28 1.73 -30.34
C GLU A 150 14.70 2.16 -30.69
N ALA A 151 15.53 2.48 -29.70
CA ALA A 151 16.92 2.88 -29.93
C ALA A 151 17.75 1.76 -30.58
N ALA A 152 17.47 0.48 -30.28
CA ALA A 152 18.12 -0.66 -30.91
C ALA A 152 17.72 -0.82 -32.38
N CYS A 153 16.45 -0.58 -32.74
CA CYS A 153 15.97 -0.67 -34.12
C CYS A 153 16.25 0.58 -34.96
N PHE A 154 16.40 1.74 -34.32
CA PHE A 154 16.64 3.03 -34.97
C PHE A 154 17.90 3.71 -34.41
N PRO A 155 19.08 3.06 -34.46
CA PRO A 155 20.29 3.54 -33.79
C PRO A 155 20.81 4.87 -34.35
N VAL A 156 20.57 5.12 -35.65
CA VAL A 156 20.92 6.39 -36.29
C VAL A 156 20.07 7.53 -35.72
N ILE A 157 18.77 7.33 -35.54
CA ILE A 157 17.87 8.35 -34.98
C ILE A 157 18.18 8.59 -33.50
N ALA A 158 18.44 7.53 -32.74
CA ALA A 158 18.78 7.61 -31.33
C ALA A 158 20.09 8.38 -31.07
N LYS A 159 21.07 8.27 -31.99
CA LYS A 159 22.35 9.00 -31.91
C LYS A 159 22.28 10.41 -32.51
N ASN A 160 21.38 10.64 -33.46
CA ASN A 160 21.22 11.93 -34.11
C ASN A 160 20.46 12.93 -33.20
N GLY A 161 20.60 14.22 -33.51
CA GLY A 161 20.12 15.33 -32.68
C GLY A 161 18.61 15.33 -32.42
N LEU A 162 18.19 16.13 -31.43
CA LEU A 162 16.83 16.17 -30.85
C LEU A 162 15.69 16.30 -31.87
N ILE A 163 15.93 16.92 -33.03
CA ILE A 163 14.91 17.12 -34.08
C ILE A 163 14.50 15.77 -34.70
N ALA A 164 15.47 14.90 -35.03
CA ALA A 164 15.18 13.60 -35.64
C ALA A 164 14.38 12.70 -34.69
N GLN A 165 14.72 12.75 -33.40
CA GLN A 165 13.97 12.04 -32.35
C GLN A 165 12.54 12.57 -32.23
N ARG A 166 12.33 13.89 -32.24
CA ARG A 166 10.98 14.49 -32.20
C ARG A 166 10.12 14.07 -33.39
N VAL A 167 10.68 14.04 -34.59
CA VAL A 167 9.98 13.56 -35.80
C VAL A 167 9.58 12.09 -35.65
N PHE A 168 10.52 11.24 -35.23
CA PHE A 168 10.25 9.83 -34.95
C PHE A 168 9.13 9.63 -33.92
N LEU A 169 9.21 10.33 -32.79
CA LEU A 169 8.24 10.21 -31.70
C LEU A 169 6.85 10.67 -32.13
N ASN A 170 6.77 11.75 -32.90
CA ASN A 170 5.49 12.23 -33.43
C ASN A 170 4.85 11.20 -34.37
N ILE A 171 5.60 10.69 -35.35
CA ILE A 171 5.12 9.65 -36.28
C ILE A 171 4.65 8.41 -35.50
N ARG A 172 5.47 7.92 -34.57
CA ARG A 172 5.13 6.78 -33.72
C ARG A 172 3.82 7.02 -32.97
N ASN A 173 3.70 8.12 -32.25
CA ASN A 173 2.51 8.43 -31.45
C ASN A 173 1.26 8.57 -32.32
N ARG A 174 1.41 9.12 -33.53
CA ARG A 174 0.30 9.28 -34.47
C ARG A 174 -0.18 7.95 -35.01
N LEU A 175 0.74 7.03 -35.34
CA LEU A 175 0.39 5.67 -35.74
C LEU A 175 -0.32 4.88 -34.63
N LEU A 176 0.15 5.01 -33.38
CA LEU A 176 -0.52 4.42 -32.22
C LEU A 176 -1.94 4.96 -32.08
N GLN A 177 -2.10 6.28 -32.19
CA GLN A 177 -3.39 6.95 -32.10
C GLN A 177 -4.37 6.41 -33.15
N MET A 178 -3.96 6.36 -34.42
CA MET A 178 -4.79 5.86 -35.52
C MET A 178 -5.29 4.43 -35.27
N TRP A 179 -4.43 3.56 -34.74
CA TRP A 179 -4.81 2.20 -34.38
C TRP A 179 -5.80 2.15 -33.21
N ILE A 180 -5.55 2.92 -32.14
CA ILE A 180 -6.40 2.95 -30.93
C ILE A 180 -7.80 3.52 -31.23
N GLU A 181 -7.90 4.45 -32.17
CA GLU A 181 -9.17 5.06 -32.61
C GLU A 181 -10.05 4.05 -33.38
N ASN A 182 -9.45 3.16 -34.18
CA ASN A 182 -10.17 2.12 -34.93
C ASN A 182 -9.50 0.74 -34.87
N PRO A 183 -9.49 0.08 -33.70
CA PRO A 183 -8.75 -1.18 -33.51
C PRO A 183 -9.44 -2.39 -34.15
N LYS A 184 -10.63 -2.20 -34.75
CA LYS A 184 -11.39 -3.25 -35.45
C LYS A 184 -10.94 -3.42 -36.90
N LEU A 185 -10.10 -2.54 -37.43
CA LEU A 185 -9.64 -2.57 -38.82
C LEU A 185 -8.12 -2.51 -38.84
N GLN A 186 -7.49 -3.29 -39.72
CA GLN A 186 -6.03 -3.23 -39.90
C GLN A 186 -5.58 -1.82 -40.30
N LEU A 187 -4.61 -1.26 -39.58
CA LEU A 187 -3.89 -0.05 -39.98
C LEU A 187 -2.80 -0.42 -40.98
N THR A 188 -3.05 -0.17 -42.27
CA THR A 188 -2.05 -0.39 -43.33
C THR A 188 -1.10 0.80 -43.44
N PHE A 189 0.08 0.58 -44.02
CA PHE A 189 1.02 1.67 -44.30
C PHE A 189 0.41 2.72 -45.26
N GLU A 190 -0.33 2.31 -46.29
CA GLU A 190 -0.91 3.27 -47.25
C GLU A 190 -2.00 4.13 -46.60
N ASP A 191 -2.80 3.54 -45.71
CA ASP A 191 -3.81 4.30 -44.97
C ASP A 191 -3.17 5.22 -43.94
N ALA A 192 -2.11 4.78 -43.27
CA ALA A 192 -1.34 5.62 -42.37
C ALA A 192 -0.71 6.82 -43.10
N LEU A 193 -0.06 6.60 -44.24
CA LEU A 193 0.60 7.65 -45.03
C LEU A 193 -0.38 8.74 -45.49
N LYS A 194 -1.63 8.37 -45.83
CA LYS A 194 -2.67 9.33 -46.24
C LYS A 194 -3.17 10.23 -45.10
N ASN A 195 -3.07 9.77 -43.86
CA ASN A 195 -3.68 10.44 -42.69
C ASN A 195 -2.64 11.09 -41.77
N ILE A 196 -1.35 11.05 -42.15
CA ILE A 196 -0.28 11.77 -41.48
C ILE A 196 -0.17 13.17 -42.10
N GLU A 197 0.00 14.16 -41.22
CA GLU A 197 0.08 15.57 -41.60
C GLU A 197 1.53 15.99 -41.88
N SER A 198 1.70 16.96 -42.76
CA SER A 198 2.99 17.61 -42.99
C SER A 198 3.49 18.33 -41.74
N PRO A 199 4.80 18.27 -41.38
CA PRO A 199 5.92 17.75 -42.17
C PRO A 199 6.23 16.26 -41.98
N PHE A 200 5.43 15.51 -41.21
CA PHE A 200 5.75 14.13 -40.80
C PHE A 200 5.52 13.08 -41.89
N ASP A 201 4.84 13.46 -42.99
CA ASP A 201 4.66 12.69 -44.22
C ASP A 201 5.85 12.79 -45.19
N SER A 202 6.78 13.73 -44.97
CA SER A 202 7.86 14.07 -45.90
C SER A 202 8.87 12.95 -46.14
N ASP A 203 9.02 12.01 -45.20
CA ASP A 203 9.87 10.82 -45.34
C ASP A 203 9.03 9.53 -45.21
N PRO A 204 8.45 9.03 -46.32
CA PRO A 204 7.68 7.80 -46.32
C PRO A 204 8.51 6.56 -45.94
N GLY A 205 9.84 6.60 -46.12
CA GLY A 205 10.74 5.50 -45.77
C GLY A 205 10.84 5.35 -44.26
N LEU A 206 11.06 6.46 -43.55
CA LEU A 206 11.02 6.50 -42.10
C LEU A 206 9.66 6.04 -41.57
N LEU A 207 8.57 6.59 -42.12
CA LEU A 207 7.21 6.21 -41.72
C LEU A 207 6.99 4.70 -41.86
N LYS A 208 7.37 4.13 -43.01
CA LYS A 208 7.24 2.69 -43.27
C LYS A 208 8.00 1.84 -42.26
N ASN A 209 9.21 2.26 -41.90
CA ASN A 209 10.03 1.54 -40.92
C ASN A 209 9.42 1.63 -39.51
N ILE A 210 8.87 2.77 -39.10
CA ILE A 210 8.20 2.93 -37.80
C ILE A 210 6.91 2.10 -37.77
N HIS A 211 6.09 2.16 -38.82
CA HIS A 211 4.88 1.33 -38.96
C HIS A 211 5.22 -0.17 -38.84
N ALA A 212 6.23 -0.64 -39.59
CA ALA A 212 6.68 -2.02 -39.53
C ALA A 212 7.24 -2.41 -38.15
N PHE A 213 7.94 -1.51 -37.46
CA PHE A 213 8.40 -1.73 -36.08
C PHE A 213 7.22 -1.92 -35.12
N LEU A 214 6.23 -1.03 -35.16
CA LEU A 214 5.05 -1.09 -34.30
C LEU A 214 4.21 -2.34 -34.55
N GLU A 215 4.01 -2.71 -35.83
CA GLU A 215 3.30 -3.93 -36.21
C GLU A 215 4.07 -5.17 -35.76
N ARG A 216 5.40 -5.21 -35.94
CA ARG A 216 6.25 -6.35 -35.55
C ARG A 216 6.24 -6.60 -34.04
N HIS A 217 6.21 -5.54 -33.24
CA HIS A 217 6.24 -5.65 -31.77
C HIS A 217 4.85 -5.67 -31.13
N GLY A 218 3.77 -5.68 -31.95
CA GLY A 218 2.40 -5.80 -31.45
C GLY A 218 1.87 -4.54 -30.76
N PHE A 219 2.38 -3.35 -31.12
CA PHE A 219 1.81 -2.08 -30.65
C PHE A 219 0.58 -1.65 -31.47
N ILE A 220 0.55 -2.04 -32.75
CA ILE A 220 -0.60 -1.88 -33.66
C ILE A 220 -0.92 -3.23 -34.31
N ASN A 221 -2.10 -3.35 -34.91
CA ASN A 221 -2.50 -4.55 -35.65
C ASN A 221 -2.37 -5.83 -34.81
N PHE A 222 -2.77 -5.79 -33.54
CA PHE A 222 -2.81 -6.97 -32.66
C PHE A 222 -4.26 -7.33 -32.29
N GLY A 223 -4.47 -8.57 -31.87
CA GLY A 223 -5.80 -9.04 -31.48
C GLY A 223 -6.70 -9.34 -32.67
N ILE A 224 -7.99 -9.05 -32.53
CA ILE A 224 -9.05 -9.46 -33.48
C ILE A 224 -9.50 -8.24 -34.28
N PHE A 225 -9.11 -8.17 -35.54
CA PHE A 225 -9.46 -7.06 -36.43
C PHE A 225 -9.70 -7.54 -37.86
N LYS A 226 -10.50 -6.78 -38.61
CA LYS A 226 -10.72 -6.99 -40.03
C LYS A 226 -9.43 -6.67 -40.77
N ARG A 227 -8.85 -7.69 -41.40
CA ARG A 227 -7.65 -7.60 -42.20
C ARG A 227 -7.97 -7.03 -43.59
N LEU A 228 -7.16 -6.09 -44.05
CA LEU A 228 -7.30 -5.46 -45.37
C LEU A 228 -6.39 -6.13 -46.41
N ARG A 229 -5.22 -6.63 -46.00
CA ARG A 229 -4.30 -7.37 -46.87
C ARG A 229 -4.37 -8.87 -46.60
N PRO A 230 -4.57 -9.74 -47.60
CA PRO A 230 -4.63 -11.18 -47.39
C PRO A 230 -3.34 -11.70 -46.76
N ILE A 231 -3.45 -12.75 -45.95
CA ILE A 231 -2.26 -13.44 -45.42
C ILE A 231 -1.48 -14.02 -46.60
N PRO A 232 -0.15 -13.88 -46.65
CA PRO A 232 0.67 -14.50 -47.68
C PRO A 232 0.40 -16.02 -47.76
N VAL A 233 0.09 -16.50 -48.97
CA VAL A 233 -0.21 -17.92 -49.23
C VAL A 233 1.02 -18.79 -48.98
N LYS A 234 2.20 -18.30 -49.38
CA LYS A 234 3.47 -18.98 -49.12
C LYS A 234 3.91 -18.74 -47.68
N LYS A 235 3.85 -19.78 -46.88
CA LYS A 235 4.33 -19.75 -45.49
C LYS A 235 5.85 -19.69 -45.43
N LEU A 236 6.38 -18.83 -44.58
CA LEU A 236 7.83 -18.57 -44.50
C LEU A 236 8.57 -19.53 -43.57
N ALA A 237 7.90 -20.02 -42.53
CA ALA A 237 8.46 -20.90 -41.52
C ALA A 237 7.33 -21.66 -40.82
N LYS A 238 7.67 -22.77 -40.15
CA LYS A 238 6.74 -23.56 -39.32
C LYS A 238 7.08 -23.38 -37.84
N VAL A 239 6.08 -23.05 -37.04
CA VAL A 239 6.21 -22.81 -35.59
C VAL A 239 5.20 -23.66 -34.82
N ILE A 240 5.66 -24.29 -33.75
CA ILE A 240 4.79 -24.98 -32.80
C ILE A 240 4.71 -24.14 -31.52
N VAL A 241 3.48 -23.84 -31.08
CA VAL A 241 3.18 -23.15 -29.83
C VAL A 241 2.61 -24.18 -28.85
N ILE A 242 3.24 -24.32 -27.69
CA ILE A 242 2.78 -25.24 -26.63
C ILE A 242 1.92 -24.46 -25.65
N GLY A 243 0.64 -24.82 -25.56
CA GLY A 243 -0.38 -24.20 -24.73
C GLY A 243 -1.23 -23.16 -25.47
N ALA A 244 -2.55 -23.34 -25.43
CA ALA A 244 -3.56 -22.43 -25.97
C ALA A 244 -4.15 -21.51 -24.89
N GLY A 245 -3.31 -21.06 -23.94
CA GLY A 245 -3.63 -19.93 -23.05
C GLY A 245 -3.52 -18.59 -23.79
N ILE A 246 -3.88 -17.48 -23.13
CA ILE A 246 -3.89 -16.14 -23.77
C ILE A 246 -2.53 -15.75 -24.38
N SER A 247 -1.41 -16.10 -23.75
CA SER A 247 -0.06 -15.85 -24.28
C SER A 247 0.21 -16.63 -25.57
N GLY A 248 -0.11 -17.92 -25.58
CA GLY A 248 0.07 -18.79 -26.74
C GLY A 248 -0.83 -18.40 -27.90
N LEU A 249 -2.10 -18.08 -27.63
CA LEU A 249 -3.05 -17.62 -28.64
C LEU A 249 -2.62 -16.27 -29.25
N ALA A 250 -2.20 -15.30 -28.44
CA ALA A 250 -1.72 -14.00 -28.92
C ALA A 250 -0.46 -14.17 -29.81
N ALA A 251 0.50 -15.00 -29.38
CA ALA A 251 1.69 -15.28 -30.17
C ALA A 251 1.36 -16.00 -31.48
N ALA A 252 0.51 -17.03 -31.42
CA ALA A 252 0.11 -17.79 -32.60
C ALA A 252 -0.60 -16.90 -33.63
N GLN A 253 -1.48 -16.01 -33.16
CA GLN A 253 -2.17 -15.03 -33.98
C GLN A 253 -1.16 -14.09 -34.66
N GLN A 254 -0.23 -13.47 -33.92
CA GLN A 254 0.78 -12.57 -34.52
C GLN A 254 1.68 -13.29 -35.54
N LEU A 255 2.15 -14.51 -35.24
CA LEU A 255 3.03 -15.27 -36.14
C LEU A 255 2.31 -15.68 -37.43
N GLN A 256 1.05 -16.12 -37.33
CA GLN A 256 0.21 -16.42 -38.48
C GLN A 256 0.01 -15.15 -39.33
N GLN A 257 -0.22 -14.02 -38.68
CA GLN A 257 -0.37 -12.71 -39.31
C GLN A 257 0.89 -12.26 -40.07
N PHE A 258 2.07 -12.66 -39.62
CA PHE A 258 3.36 -12.46 -40.31
C PHE A 258 3.64 -13.49 -41.41
N GLY A 259 2.68 -14.38 -41.72
CA GLY A 259 2.80 -15.35 -42.81
C GLY A 259 3.54 -16.64 -42.43
N MET A 260 3.59 -16.98 -41.13
CA MET A 260 4.11 -18.27 -40.68
C MET A 260 3.02 -19.36 -40.67
N ASP A 261 3.43 -20.62 -40.77
CA ASP A 261 2.62 -21.80 -40.48
C ASP A 261 2.70 -22.10 -38.99
N VAL A 262 1.57 -22.04 -38.27
CA VAL A 262 1.55 -22.12 -36.80
C VAL A 262 0.63 -23.24 -36.34
N ILE A 263 1.16 -24.14 -35.54
CA ILE A 263 0.40 -25.22 -34.88
C ILE A 263 0.37 -24.93 -33.38
N VAL A 264 -0.82 -24.98 -32.78
CA VAL A 264 -0.98 -24.82 -31.33
C VAL A 264 -1.32 -26.18 -30.73
N LEU A 265 -0.55 -26.61 -29.72
CA LEU A 265 -0.74 -27.85 -28.99
C LEU A 265 -1.29 -27.55 -27.60
N GLU A 266 -2.52 -27.99 -27.31
CA GLU A 266 -3.16 -27.81 -26.01
C GLU A 266 -3.44 -29.18 -25.37
N ALA A 267 -3.15 -29.28 -24.08
CA ALA A 267 -3.35 -30.51 -23.30
C ALA A 267 -4.80 -30.68 -22.87
N ARG A 268 -5.50 -29.57 -22.60
CA ARG A 268 -6.92 -29.54 -22.23
C ARG A 268 -7.82 -29.71 -23.45
N ASP A 269 -9.09 -29.92 -23.18
CA ASP A 269 -10.19 -29.96 -24.15
C ASP A 269 -10.77 -28.58 -24.48
N ARG A 270 -10.13 -27.52 -23.98
CA ARG A 270 -10.52 -26.12 -24.20
C ARG A 270 -9.30 -25.21 -24.34
N VAL A 271 -9.50 -24.08 -24.99
CA VAL A 271 -8.55 -22.96 -24.98
C VAL A 271 -8.67 -22.12 -23.69
N GLY A 272 -7.85 -21.08 -23.56
CA GLY A 272 -7.91 -20.08 -22.48
C GLY A 272 -7.00 -20.39 -21.30
N GLY A 273 -6.64 -21.67 -21.08
CA GLY A 273 -5.74 -22.08 -20.00
C GLY A 273 -6.27 -21.68 -18.63
N ARG A 274 -5.60 -20.74 -17.96
CA ARG A 274 -6.01 -20.18 -16.65
C ARG A 274 -7.21 -19.22 -16.73
N ILE A 275 -7.61 -18.80 -17.94
CA ILE A 275 -8.88 -18.08 -18.16
C ILE A 275 -9.94 -19.16 -18.40
N ALA A 276 -10.82 -19.37 -17.42
CA ALA A 276 -11.71 -20.51 -17.38
C ALA A 276 -13.08 -20.10 -16.83
N THR A 277 -14.07 -20.02 -17.71
CA THR A 277 -15.45 -19.70 -17.34
C THR A 277 -16.24 -20.99 -17.17
N PHE A 278 -16.80 -21.21 -15.99
CA PHE A 278 -17.87 -22.18 -15.78
C PHE A 278 -19.14 -21.66 -16.45
N ARG A 279 -19.75 -22.49 -17.29
CA ARG A 279 -20.99 -22.17 -18.01
C ARG A 279 -21.99 -23.29 -17.80
N LYS A 280 -23.17 -22.96 -17.26
CA LYS A 280 -24.29 -23.89 -17.15
C LYS A 280 -25.59 -23.11 -17.21
N ASN A 281 -26.38 -23.34 -18.25
CA ASN A 281 -27.57 -22.53 -18.56
C ASN A 281 -27.17 -21.04 -18.60
N ASN A 282 -27.93 -20.18 -17.93
CA ASN A 282 -27.64 -18.76 -17.80
C ASN A 282 -26.59 -18.42 -16.72
N TYR A 283 -26.05 -19.43 -16.03
CA TYR A 283 -25.02 -19.22 -15.02
C TYR A 283 -23.63 -19.21 -15.65
N HIS A 284 -22.97 -18.07 -15.50
CA HIS A 284 -21.60 -17.85 -15.87
C HIS A 284 -20.79 -17.43 -14.65
N ALA A 285 -19.68 -18.11 -14.39
CA ALA A 285 -18.76 -17.78 -13.31
C ALA A 285 -17.32 -18.06 -13.73
N ASP A 286 -16.44 -17.08 -13.62
CA ASP A 286 -15.03 -17.31 -13.88
C ASP A 286 -14.36 -17.99 -12.69
N LEU A 287 -13.74 -19.14 -12.97
CA LEU A 287 -12.90 -19.88 -12.04
C LEU A 287 -11.43 -19.39 -12.09
N GLY A 288 -11.13 -18.51 -13.04
CA GLY A 288 -9.79 -18.02 -13.34
C GLY A 288 -9.69 -16.50 -13.26
N ALA A 289 -9.14 -15.89 -14.30
CA ALA A 289 -9.11 -14.43 -14.41
C ALA A 289 -10.54 -13.88 -14.60
N MET A 290 -10.96 -12.96 -13.73
CA MET A 290 -12.29 -12.33 -13.74
C MET A 290 -12.24 -10.80 -13.65
N VAL A 291 -11.06 -10.24 -13.39
CA VAL A 291 -10.84 -8.80 -13.18
C VAL A 291 -9.89 -8.26 -14.22
N VAL A 292 -10.28 -7.17 -14.88
CA VAL A 292 -9.40 -6.32 -15.67
C VAL A 292 -8.93 -5.18 -14.78
N THR A 293 -7.65 -5.18 -14.45
CA THR A 293 -7.05 -4.22 -13.51
C THR A 293 -6.76 -2.90 -14.20
N GLY A 294 -7.67 -1.94 -14.11
CA GLY A 294 -7.50 -0.63 -14.75
C GLY A 294 -7.64 -0.68 -16.27
N ILE A 295 -8.10 0.42 -16.86
CA ILE A 295 -8.46 0.48 -18.29
C ILE A 295 -7.46 1.28 -19.13
N TRP A 296 -6.74 2.20 -18.49
CA TRP A 296 -5.82 3.10 -19.17
C TRP A 296 -4.40 2.52 -19.15
N GLY A 297 -3.77 2.43 -20.32
CA GLY A 297 -2.50 1.71 -20.50
C GLY A 297 -2.66 0.19 -20.67
N ASN A 298 -3.86 -0.35 -20.42
CA ASN A 298 -4.13 -1.79 -20.47
C ASN A 298 -4.47 -2.26 -21.90
N PRO A 299 -3.76 -3.24 -22.49
CA PRO A 299 -4.06 -3.73 -23.84
C PRO A 299 -5.41 -4.47 -23.92
N ILE A 300 -5.95 -4.96 -22.80
CA ILE A 300 -7.27 -5.59 -22.75
C ILE A 300 -8.38 -4.61 -23.14
N THR A 301 -8.19 -3.30 -22.93
CA THR A 301 -9.14 -2.27 -23.39
C THR A 301 -9.27 -2.21 -24.90
N ILE A 302 -8.21 -2.54 -25.64
CA ILE A 302 -8.27 -2.64 -27.11
C ILE A 302 -9.01 -3.92 -27.50
N LEU A 303 -8.71 -5.04 -26.84
CA LEU A 303 -9.39 -6.31 -27.08
C LEU A 303 -10.89 -6.26 -26.75
N SER A 304 -11.28 -5.52 -25.71
CA SER A 304 -12.69 -5.36 -25.33
C SER A 304 -13.48 -4.62 -26.42
N ARG A 305 -12.89 -3.58 -27.02
CA ARG A 305 -13.45 -2.90 -28.19
C ARG A 305 -13.56 -3.82 -29.40
N GLN A 306 -12.56 -4.65 -29.65
CA GLN A 306 -12.54 -5.59 -30.77
C GLN A 306 -13.60 -6.68 -30.65
N THR A 307 -13.75 -7.26 -29.45
CA THR A 307 -14.68 -8.36 -29.15
C THR A 307 -16.09 -7.91 -28.81
N GLY A 308 -16.28 -6.64 -28.44
CA GLY A 308 -17.54 -6.14 -27.91
C GLY A 308 -17.78 -6.50 -26.44
N MET A 309 -16.73 -6.85 -25.70
CA MET A 309 -16.81 -7.17 -24.26
C MET A 309 -17.22 -5.93 -23.46
N GLU A 310 -18.32 -6.04 -22.72
CA GLU A 310 -18.81 -4.98 -21.83
C GLU A 310 -18.11 -5.07 -20.48
N MET A 311 -17.36 -4.02 -20.13
CA MET A 311 -16.61 -3.92 -18.87
C MET A 311 -17.39 -3.10 -17.84
N VAL A 312 -17.69 -3.70 -16.69
CA VAL A 312 -18.44 -3.07 -15.60
C VAL A 312 -17.52 -2.76 -14.41
N PRO A 313 -17.49 -1.51 -13.92
CA PRO A 313 -16.67 -1.14 -12.77
C PRO A 313 -17.06 -1.88 -11.49
N ILE A 314 -16.05 -2.33 -10.74
CA ILE A 314 -16.23 -2.98 -9.43
C ILE A 314 -16.38 -1.89 -8.36
N LYS A 315 -17.49 -1.92 -7.61
CA LYS A 315 -17.70 -1.06 -6.44
C LYS A 315 -16.74 -1.48 -5.32
N GLN A 316 -16.02 -0.51 -4.76
CA GLN A 316 -14.99 -0.78 -3.74
C GLN A 316 -15.53 -1.02 -2.33
N ALA A 317 -16.81 -0.72 -2.07
CA ALA A 317 -17.39 -0.95 -0.76
C ALA A 317 -17.37 -2.45 -0.40
N CYS A 318 -16.67 -2.80 0.68
CA CYS A 318 -16.49 -4.16 1.16
C CYS A 318 -16.75 -4.23 2.67
N PRO A 319 -18.01 -4.38 3.12
CA PRO A 319 -18.31 -4.48 4.55
C PRO A 319 -17.77 -5.79 5.13
N LEU A 320 -17.09 -5.70 6.28
CA LEU A 320 -16.57 -6.86 7.00
C LEU A 320 -17.58 -7.42 8.00
N TYR A 321 -17.62 -8.73 8.13
CA TYR A 321 -18.44 -9.45 9.11
C TYR A 321 -17.55 -10.32 9.98
N GLY A 322 -17.69 -10.20 11.30
CA GLY A 322 -16.97 -11.06 12.23
C GLY A 322 -17.50 -12.50 12.22
N ALA A 323 -16.79 -13.43 12.85
CA ALA A 323 -17.15 -14.85 12.87
C ALA A 323 -18.57 -15.15 13.39
N GLY A 324 -19.13 -14.27 14.22
CA GLY A 324 -20.53 -14.37 14.68
C GLY A 324 -21.58 -13.81 13.72
N GLY A 325 -21.21 -13.47 12.48
CA GLY A 325 -22.10 -12.91 11.46
C GLY A 325 -22.50 -11.44 11.67
N LYS A 326 -21.96 -10.77 12.69
CA LYS A 326 -22.23 -9.35 12.95
C LYS A 326 -21.29 -8.46 12.14
N PRO A 327 -21.79 -7.33 11.58
CA PRO A 327 -20.95 -6.39 10.85
C PRO A 327 -19.90 -5.78 11.79
N VAL A 328 -18.69 -5.60 11.27
CA VAL A 328 -17.63 -4.87 11.96
C VAL A 328 -18.00 -3.37 11.96
N PRO A 329 -17.94 -2.68 13.11
CA PRO A 329 -18.20 -1.24 13.14
C PRO A 329 -17.21 -0.47 12.25
N LYS A 330 -17.73 0.49 11.46
CA LYS A 330 -16.92 1.25 10.50
C LYS A 330 -15.65 1.88 11.10
N HIS A 331 -15.74 2.46 12.30
CA HIS A 331 -14.56 3.04 12.97
C HIS A 331 -13.46 2.02 13.29
N LYS A 332 -13.82 0.74 13.52
CA LYS A 332 -12.85 -0.35 13.74
C LYS A 332 -12.23 -0.79 12.43
N ASP A 333 -13.03 -0.93 11.39
CA ASP A 333 -12.56 -1.21 10.03
C ASP A 333 -11.54 -0.16 9.57
N ASP A 334 -11.92 1.13 9.64
CA ASP A 334 -11.05 2.26 9.28
C ASP A 334 -9.77 2.36 10.15
N MET A 335 -9.86 1.99 11.43
CA MET A 335 -8.71 1.98 12.34
C MET A 335 -7.72 0.87 11.97
N VAL A 336 -8.21 -0.36 11.77
CA VAL A 336 -7.36 -1.51 11.48
C VAL A 336 -6.81 -1.45 10.05
N GLU A 337 -7.56 -0.92 9.09
CA GLU A 337 -7.06 -0.69 7.74
C GLU A 337 -5.91 0.33 7.73
N ARG A 338 -6.03 1.44 8.47
CA ARG A 338 -4.93 2.40 8.61
C ARG A 338 -3.70 1.77 9.24
N GLU A 339 -3.90 0.93 10.26
CA GLU A 339 -2.79 0.25 10.92
C GLU A 339 -2.11 -0.78 10.01
N PHE A 340 -2.90 -1.53 9.23
CA PHE A 340 -2.38 -2.44 8.19
C PHE A 340 -1.49 -1.70 7.18
N ASN A 341 -1.92 -0.55 6.67
CA ASN A 341 -1.13 0.24 5.73
C ASN A 341 0.16 0.77 6.39
N ARG A 342 0.08 1.24 7.64
CA ARG A 342 1.25 1.68 8.41
C ARG A 342 2.27 0.56 8.62
N LEU A 343 1.80 -0.67 8.84
CA LEU A 343 2.67 -1.85 8.94
C LEU A 343 3.40 -2.12 7.62
N LEU A 344 2.72 -2.03 6.47
CA LEU A 344 3.35 -2.19 5.15
C LEU A 344 4.39 -1.10 4.88
N GLU A 345 4.08 0.17 5.16
CA GLU A 345 5.06 1.26 5.05
C GLU A 345 6.28 1.01 5.93
N SER A 346 6.06 0.49 7.14
CA SER A 346 7.14 0.13 8.07
C SER A 346 8.00 -1.03 7.53
N THR A 347 7.41 -2.02 6.84
CA THR A 347 8.18 -3.08 6.16
C THR A 347 9.01 -2.54 5.01
N SER A 348 8.49 -1.57 4.25
CA SER A 348 9.25 -0.92 3.19
C SER A 348 10.42 -0.10 3.74
N TYR A 349 10.19 0.64 4.84
CA TYR A 349 11.26 1.33 5.57
C TYR A 349 12.34 0.35 6.06
N LEU A 350 11.93 -0.77 6.66
CA LEU A 350 12.84 -1.81 7.15
C LEU A 350 13.70 -2.40 6.01
N SER A 351 13.09 -2.63 4.85
CA SER A 351 13.74 -3.16 3.65
C SER A 351 14.72 -2.17 3.00
N HIS A 352 14.30 -0.93 2.78
CA HIS A 352 15.03 0.03 1.95
C HIS A 352 15.95 0.97 2.73
N GLN A 353 15.57 1.35 3.96
CA GLN A 353 16.34 2.30 4.76
C GLN A 353 17.31 1.61 5.71
N LEU A 354 16.93 0.43 6.23
CA LEU A 354 17.77 -0.33 7.16
C LEU A 354 18.48 -1.52 6.48
N ASP A 355 18.26 -1.72 5.18
CA ASP A 355 18.74 -2.86 4.37
C ASP A 355 18.51 -4.23 5.05
N PHE A 356 17.39 -4.36 5.76
CA PHE A 356 17.09 -5.53 6.57
C PHE A 356 16.42 -6.63 5.72
N ASN A 357 17.15 -7.07 4.72
CA ASN A 357 16.68 -8.01 3.68
C ASN A 357 17.11 -9.46 3.94
N TYR A 358 18.02 -9.68 4.90
CA TYR A 358 18.55 -11.00 5.24
C TYR A 358 18.62 -11.20 6.75
N ALA A 359 18.23 -12.39 7.21
CA ALA A 359 18.40 -12.85 8.57
C ALA A 359 19.36 -14.04 8.57
N GLY A 360 20.63 -13.77 8.92
CA GLY A 360 21.72 -14.71 8.66
C GLY A 360 21.92 -14.87 7.15
N ASN A 361 21.85 -16.11 6.66
CA ASN A 361 21.99 -16.42 5.23
C ASN A 361 20.65 -16.54 4.49
N ASN A 362 19.52 -16.35 5.19
CA ASN A 362 18.20 -16.53 4.60
C ASN A 362 17.58 -15.18 4.23
N PRO A 363 16.99 -15.04 3.03
CA PRO A 363 16.24 -13.83 2.68
C PRO A 363 15.02 -13.69 3.60
N VAL A 364 14.73 -12.46 3.99
CA VAL A 364 13.58 -12.13 4.82
C VAL A 364 12.33 -12.09 3.96
N SER A 365 11.26 -12.75 4.43
CA SER A 365 9.95 -12.66 3.82
C SER A 365 9.13 -11.47 4.35
N LEU A 366 8.15 -11.02 3.58
CA LEU A 366 7.21 -9.97 4.02
C LEU A 366 6.49 -10.38 5.31
N GLY A 367 6.04 -11.63 5.41
CA GLY A 367 5.36 -12.16 6.60
C GLY A 367 6.23 -12.09 7.87
N GLN A 368 7.51 -12.47 7.76
CA GLN A 368 8.46 -12.36 8.88
C GLN A 368 8.68 -10.90 9.31
N ALA A 369 8.84 -10.00 8.35
CA ALA A 369 9.02 -8.58 8.63
C ALA A 369 7.81 -7.98 9.35
N LEU A 370 6.59 -8.28 8.88
CA LEU A 370 5.35 -7.86 9.53
C LEU A 370 5.26 -8.37 10.98
N GLU A 371 5.57 -9.65 11.20
CA GLU A 371 5.54 -10.24 12.54
C GLU A 371 6.53 -9.55 13.49
N TRP A 372 7.76 -9.29 13.04
CA TRP A 372 8.76 -8.58 13.83
C TRP A 372 8.35 -7.15 14.15
N ILE A 373 7.78 -6.43 13.18
CA ILE A 373 7.29 -5.07 13.41
C ILE A 373 6.15 -5.08 14.43
N ILE A 374 5.19 -6.00 14.33
CA ILE A 374 4.11 -6.13 15.32
C ILE A 374 4.68 -6.39 16.72
N LYS A 375 5.63 -7.31 16.85
CA LYS A 375 6.32 -7.57 18.13
C LYS A 375 7.05 -6.34 18.67
N LEU A 376 7.67 -5.53 17.81
CA LEU A 376 8.29 -4.26 18.19
C LEU A 376 7.25 -3.24 18.68
N GLN A 377 6.08 -3.16 18.06
CA GLN A 377 5.00 -2.28 18.52
C GLN A 377 4.44 -2.74 19.88
N GLU A 378 4.24 -4.05 20.06
CA GLU A 378 3.82 -4.63 21.35
C GLU A 378 4.83 -4.35 22.45
N LYS A 379 6.13 -4.54 22.16
CA LYS A 379 7.23 -4.19 23.06
C LYS A 379 7.17 -2.70 23.45
N HIS A 380 6.99 -1.80 22.48
CA HIS A 380 6.93 -0.36 22.72
C HIS A 380 5.76 0.04 23.65
N VAL A 381 4.61 -0.61 23.51
CA VAL A 381 3.48 -0.42 24.44
C VAL A 381 3.87 -0.80 25.87
N LYS A 382 4.55 -1.95 26.05
CA LYS A 382 5.05 -2.38 27.37
C LYS A 382 6.10 -1.42 27.93
N GLU A 383 7.01 -0.92 27.11
CA GLU A 383 8.01 0.06 27.54
C GLU A 383 7.36 1.35 28.05
N LYS A 384 6.32 1.85 27.35
CA LYS A 384 5.54 3.02 27.82
C LYS A 384 4.83 2.77 29.15
N GLN A 385 4.26 1.58 29.34
CA GLN A 385 3.63 1.18 30.60
C GLN A 385 4.65 1.18 31.74
N VAL A 386 5.82 0.59 31.52
CA VAL A 386 6.90 0.57 32.52
C VAL A 386 7.40 1.99 32.83
N GLN A 387 7.61 2.83 31.82
CA GLN A 387 8.01 4.23 32.01
C GLN A 387 6.98 5.03 32.80
N HIS A 388 5.70 4.82 32.53
CA HIS A 388 4.60 5.44 33.26
C HIS A 388 4.60 5.01 34.73
N LEU A 389 4.65 3.71 35.01
CA LEU A 389 4.69 3.18 36.37
C LEU A 389 5.93 3.63 37.14
N ASN A 390 7.10 3.68 36.49
CA ASN A 390 8.31 4.21 37.10
C ASN A 390 8.19 5.71 37.46
N SER A 391 7.45 6.48 36.66
CA SER A 391 7.17 7.90 36.97
C SER A 391 6.25 8.04 38.18
N VAL A 392 5.24 7.18 38.29
CA VAL A 392 4.35 7.08 39.46
C VAL A 392 5.14 6.71 40.72
N ILE A 393 5.93 5.64 40.66
CA ILE A 393 6.80 5.20 41.77
C ILE A 393 7.76 6.32 42.18
N GLY A 394 8.37 7.00 41.20
CA GLY A 394 9.27 8.12 41.46
C GLY A 394 8.61 9.30 42.18
N LEU A 395 7.34 9.61 41.87
CA LEU A 395 6.57 10.62 42.60
C LEU A 395 6.15 10.14 43.99
N GLN A 396 5.68 8.90 44.11
CA GLN A 396 5.31 8.31 45.39
C GLN A 396 6.51 8.27 46.36
N GLN A 397 7.71 7.92 45.88
CA GLN A 397 8.91 7.95 46.71
C GLN A 397 9.24 9.37 47.20
N LYS A 398 9.13 10.38 46.32
CA LYS A 398 9.31 11.79 46.72
C LYS A 398 8.27 12.23 47.75
N LEU A 399 7.03 11.74 47.63
CA LEU A 399 5.96 12.02 48.59
C LEU A 399 6.27 11.41 49.95
N ILE A 400 6.71 10.15 49.99
CA ILE A 400 7.16 9.46 51.21
C ILE A 400 8.32 10.21 51.86
N ASP A 401 9.33 10.58 51.08
CA ASP A 401 10.48 11.34 51.60
C ASP A 401 10.06 12.71 52.17
N ASN A 402 9.09 13.37 51.55
CA ASN A 402 8.53 14.64 52.02
C ASN A 402 7.75 14.45 53.33
N GLN A 403 6.91 13.42 53.42
CA GLN A 403 6.15 13.09 54.62
C GLN A 403 7.06 12.72 55.80
N ASN A 404 8.13 11.96 55.54
CA ASN A 404 9.14 11.63 56.55
C ASN A 404 9.81 12.91 57.08
N LYS A 405 10.22 13.83 56.20
CA LYS A 405 10.79 15.14 56.61
C LYS A 405 9.81 15.98 57.43
N ILE A 406 8.55 16.02 57.02
CA ILE A 406 7.49 16.71 57.76
C ILE A 406 7.34 16.09 59.17
N SER A 407 7.39 14.76 59.27
CA SER A 407 7.33 14.05 60.55
C SER A 407 8.51 14.40 61.47
N ASP A 408 9.74 14.37 60.94
CA ASP A 408 10.95 14.71 61.70
C ASP A 408 10.91 16.15 62.22
N LEU A 409 10.50 17.11 61.37
CA LEU A 409 10.36 18.52 61.74
C LEU A 409 9.24 18.72 62.78
N MET A 410 8.14 17.96 62.71
CA MET A 410 7.09 18.00 63.72
C MET A 410 7.59 17.53 65.10
N ASP A 411 8.46 16.51 65.15
CA ASP A 411 9.06 16.07 66.41
C ASP A 411 10.06 17.10 66.97
N GLU A 412 10.88 17.72 66.12
CA GLU A 412 11.76 18.84 66.51
C GLU A 412 10.95 20.01 67.07
N MET A 413 9.86 20.37 66.39
CA MET A 413 8.95 21.43 66.81
C MET A 413 8.32 21.14 68.18
N ARG A 414 7.98 19.86 68.47
CA ARG A 414 7.48 19.43 69.79
C ARG A 414 8.55 19.60 70.87
N MET A 415 9.80 19.25 70.57
CA MET A 415 10.95 19.42 71.46
C MET A 415 11.23 20.90 71.76
N LEU A 416 11.27 21.76 70.74
CA LEU A 416 11.48 23.21 70.89
C LEU A 416 10.36 23.86 71.72
N LYS A 417 9.11 23.43 71.53
CA LYS A 417 7.97 23.90 72.33
C LYS A 417 8.10 23.50 73.80
N SER A 418 8.49 22.25 74.07
CA SER A 418 8.74 21.78 75.44
C SER A 418 9.89 22.56 76.10
N LYS A 419 10.97 22.82 75.37
CA LYS A 419 12.12 23.60 75.84
C LYS A 419 11.72 25.05 76.15
N ALA A 420 10.94 25.69 75.28
CA ALA A 420 10.47 27.05 75.48
C ALA A 420 9.57 27.16 76.72
N ASN A 421 8.61 26.23 76.88
CA ASN A 421 7.74 26.18 78.06
C ASN A 421 8.54 25.99 79.36
N PHE A 422 9.47 25.04 79.37
CA PHE A 422 10.34 24.80 80.53
C PHE A 422 11.13 26.05 80.92
N LEU A 423 11.80 26.69 79.95
CA LEU A 423 12.58 27.92 80.19
C LEU A 423 11.70 29.09 80.69
N GLN A 424 10.42 29.09 80.33
CA GLN A 424 9.47 30.11 80.75
C GLN A 424 8.93 29.85 82.17
N GLU A 425 8.74 28.57 82.54
CA GLU A 425 8.35 28.14 83.88
C GLU A 425 9.49 28.27 84.89
N THR A 426 10.72 27.94 84.50
CA THR A 426 11.92 28.03 85.38
C THR A 426 12.57 29.42 85.37
N LYS A 427 11.90 30.41 84.79
CA LYS A 427 12.46 31.76 84.60
C LYS A 427 12.68 32.43 85.96
N PRO A 428 13.92 32.85 86.30
CA PRO A 428 14.20 33.50 87.57
C PRO A 428 13.51 34.88 87.67
N GLN A 429 13.25 35.37 88.88
CA GLN A 429 12.76 36.73 89.07
C GLN A 429 13.85 37.75 88.75
N LYS A 430 13.47 38.89 88.17
CA LYS A 430 14.41 39.95 87.82
C LYS A 430 14.83 40.72 89.09
N THR A 431 15.98 40.37 89.66
CA THR A 431 16.63 41.09 90.77
C THR A 431 18.04 41.54 90.35
N PRO A 432 18.64 42.55 91.03
CA PRO A 432 19.98 43.04 90.72
C PRO A 432 21.07 41.96 90.78
N GLU A 433 20.95 40.95 91.65
CA GLU A 433 21.94 39.88 91.79
C GLU A 433 21.81 38.77 90.73
N ASN A 434 20.65 38.65 90.07
CA ASN A 434 20.33 37.57 89.14
C ASN A 434 20.04 38.05 87.70
N GLU A 435 20.30 39.32 87.40
CA GLU A 435 19.96 39.96 86.13
C GLU A 435 20.60 39.25 84.92
N GLN A 436 21.85 38.80 85.04
CA GLN A 436 22.55 38.04 84.00
C GLN A 436 21.81 36.74 83.64
N LYS A 437 21.47 35.91 84.64
CA LYS A 437 20.78 34.63 84.45
C LYS A 437 19.35 34.82 83.91
N TYR A 438 18.68 35.90 84.32
CA TYR A 438 17.38 36.29 83.76
C TYR A 438 17.49 36.57 82.26
N ILE A 439 18.47 37.37 81.85
CA ILE A 439 18.67 37.74 80.45
C ILE A 439 19.03 36.51 79.60
N GLU A 440 19.90 35.63 80.10
CA GLU A 440 20.27 34.38 79.41
C GLU A 440 19.08 33.43 79.22
N CYS A 441 18.24 33.29 80.25
CA CYS A 441 17.02 32.47 80.19
C CYS A 441 15.98 33.08 79.22
N GLU A 442 15.79 34.40 79.27
CA GLU A 442 14.90 35.13 78.36
C GLU A 442 15.37 35.05 76.90
N PHE A 443 16.67 35.21 76.66
CA PHE A 443 17.26 35.06 75.33
C PHE A 443 17.06 33.63 74.80
N SER A 444 17.36 32.62 75.62
CA SER A 444 17.22 31.21 75.25
C SER A 444 15.76 30.82 74.96
N ALA A 445 14.81 31.35 75.75
CA ALA A 445 13.38 31.15 75.50
C ALA A 445 12.94 31.80 74.19
N ARG A 446 13.35 33.05 73.93
CA ARG A 446 13.07 33.75 72.66
C ARG A 446 13.72 33.07 71.45
N GLN A 447 14.93 32.53 71.62
CA GLN A 447 15.61 31.76 70.58
C GLN A 447 14.83 30.48 70.26
N ALA A 448 14.42 29.71 71.26
CA ALA A 448 13.63 28.48 71.04
C ALA A 448 12.31 28.78 70.32
N VAL A 449 11.63 29.89 70.66
CA VAL A 449 10.43 30.35 69.96
C VAL A 449 10.74 30.79 68.52
N ARG A 450 11.87 31.45 68.27
CA ARG A 450 12.30 31.81 66.91
C ARG A 450 12.58 30.58 66.06
N GLU A 451 13.35 29.63 66.57
CA GLU A 451 13.65 28.35 65.89
C GLU A 451 12.37 27.58 65.61
N TRP A 452 11.44 27.52 66.56
CA TRP A 452 10.11 26.92 66.38
C TRP A 452 9.34 27.56 65.22
N ASN A 453 9.35 28.91 65.12
CA ASN A 453 8.70 29.61 64.01
C ASN A 453 9.38 29.35 62.66
N MET A 454 10.69 29.11 62.64
CA MET A 454 11.42 28.76 61.42
C MET A 454 11.06 27.34 60.95
N VAL A 455 11.02 26.38 61.87
CA VAL A 455 10.59 25.00 61.60
C VAL A 455 9.15 24.97 61.09
N TRP A 456 8.25 25.74 61.71
CA TRP A 456 6.85 25.85 61.24
C TRP A 456 6.74 26.33 59.79
N LYS A 457 7.50 27.37 59.42
CA LYS A 457 7.51 27.88 58.03
C LYS A 457 8.01 26.84 57.03
N GLU A 458 8.99 26.03 57.41
CA GLU A 458 9.48 24.96 56.54
C GLU A 458 8.42 23.84 56.39
N ILE A 459 7.73 23.47 57.47
CA ILE A 459 6.60 22.52 57.40
C ILE A 459 5.50 23.05 56.48
N GLU A 460 5.13 24.32 56.58
CA GLU A 460 4.14 24.95 55.70
C GLU A 460 4.56 24.87 54.22
N ARG A 461 5.83 25.13 53.93
CA ARG A 461 6.40 24.98 52.59
C ARG A 461 6.35 23.53 52.08
N LEU A 462 6.70 22.56 52.92
CA LEU A 462 6.68 21.14 52.56
C LEU A 462 5.24 20.62 52.34
N ASN A 463 4.25 21.15 53.07
CA ASN A 463 2.83 20.83 52.87
C ASN A 463 2.33 21.34 51.52
N VAL A 464 2.69 22.57 51.11
CA VAL A 464 2.35 23.08 49.76
C VAL A 464 3.00 22.22 48.69
N ALA A 465 4.28 21.85 48.86
CA ALA A 465 4.95 20.94 47.93
C ALA A 465 4.29 19.55 47.89
N GLN A 466 3.73 19.08 49.01
CA GLN A 466 2.99 17.82 49.08
C GLN A 466 1.73 17.87 48.22
N GLU A 467 0.93 18.93 48.36
CA GLU A 467 -0.29 19.13 47.57
C GLU A 467 0.01 19.14 46.05
N ASP A 468 1.07 19.85 45.64
CA ASP A 468 1.53 19.87 44.24
C ASP A 468 1.93 18.48 43.73
N MET A 469 2.56 17.66 44.57
CA MET A 469 2.95 16.28 44.22
C MET A 469 1.75 15.35 44.13
N GLU A 470 0.78 15.48 45.04
CA GLU A 470 -0.46 14.70 45.04
C GLU A 470 -1.33 15.00 43.81
N VAL A 471 -1.41 16.27 43.39
CA VAL A 471 -2.08 16.66 42.13
C VAL A 471 -1.43 15.99 40.92
N LYS A 472 -0.09 16.06 40.80
CA LYS A 472 0.64 15.42 39.69
C LYS A 472 0.49 13.90 39.69
N LEU A 473 0.46 13.28 40.87
CA LEU A 473 0.26 11.84 41.00
C LEU A 473 -1.13 11.46 40.46
N LYS A 474 -2.17 12.21 40.86
CA LYS A 474 -3.53 12.01 40.37
C LYS A 474 -3.65 12.21 38.86
N GLU A 475 -2.98 13.23 38.31
CA GLU A 475 -2.94 13.45 36.86
C GLU A 475 -2.33 12.28 36.09
N LEU A 476 -1.25 11.66 36.62
CA LEU A 476 -0.68 10.47 36.01
C LEU A 476 -1.65 9.28 36.10
N GLU A 477 -2.25 9.03 37.26
CA GLU A 477 -3.19 7.92 37.45
C GLU A 477 -4.43 8.01 36.55
N MET A 478 -4.87 9.23 36.21
CA MET A 478 -6.02 9.45 35.31
C MET A 478 -5.68 9.26 33.83
N ASN A 479 -4.40 9.23 33.45
CA ASN A 479 -3.96 9.16 32.06
C ASN A 479 -2.98 7.99 31.83
N PRO A 480 -3.42 6.73 31.99
CA PRO A 480 -2.59 5.58 31.68
C PRO A 480 -2.31 5.49 30.17
N PRO A 481 -1.14 4.96 29.75
CA PRO A 481 -0.90 4.63 28.35
C PRO A 481 -1.81 3.48 27.89
N SER A 482 -1.83 3.21 26.59
CA SER A 482 -2.60 2.10 26.01
C SER A 482 -2.28 0.76 26.67
N ASP A 483 -3.31 -0.05 26.95
CA ASP A 483 -3.17 -1.37 27.60
C ASP A 483 -2.55 -2.42 26.67
N VAL A 484 -2.98 -2.41 25.41
CA VAL A 484 -2.56 -3.34 24.37
C VAL A 484 -2.32 -2.58 23.07
N TYR A 485 -1.48 -3.15 22.22
CA TYR A 485 -1.30 -2.64 20.87
C TYR A 485 -2.53 -2.94 20.00
N LEU A 486 -2.91 -4.22 19.91
CA LEU A 486 -4.13 -4.69 19.25
C LEU A 486 -4.87 -5.66 20.16
N SER A 487 -6.19 -5.51 20.29
CA SER A 487 -6.99 -6.55 20.95
C SER A 487 -7.12 -7.79 20.06
N SER A 488 -7.55 -8.92 20.62
CA SER A 488 -7.78 -10.14 19.83
C SER A 488 -8.77 -9.93 18.67
N LYS A 489 -9.77 -9.06 18.85
CA LYS A 489 -10.72 -8.71 17.78
C LYS A 489 -10.08 -7.84 16.71
N ASP A 490 -9.24 -6.88 17.09
CA ASP A 490 -8.52 -6.04 16.13
C ASP A 490 -7.53 -6.89 15.32
N ARG A 491 -6.88 -7.86 15.98
CA ARG A 491 -5.98 -8.81 15.31
C ARG A 491 -6.69 -9.67 14.28
N GLN A 492 -7.90 -10.16 14.56
CA GLN A 492 -8.70 -10.92 13.58
C GLN A 492 -9.07 -10.10 12.34
N ILE A 493 -9.39 -8.82 12.51
CA ILE A 493 -9.67 -7.91 11.39
C ILE A 493 -8.38 -7.65 10.60
N LEU A 494 -7.25 -7.49 11.29
CA LEU A 494 -5.94 -7.33 10.65
C LEU A 494 -5.55 -8.57 9.84
N ASP A 495 -5.80 -9.76 10.37
CA ASP A 495 -5.55 -11.03 9.68
C ASP A 495 -6.43 -11.16 8.42
N TRP A 496 -7.62 -10.56 8.37
CA TRP A 496 -8.40 -10.46 7.13
C TRP A 496 -7.70 -9.59 6.07
N HIS A 497 -7.06 -8.49 6.45
CA HIS A 497 -6.25 -7.70 5.50
C HIS A 497 -5.01 -8.45 5.03
N PHE A 498 -4.35 -9.22 5.90
CA PHE A 498 -3.28 -10.12 5.50
C PHE A 498 -3.77 -11.19 4.54
N ALA A 499 -4.91 -11.84 4.83
CA ALA A 499 -5.52 -12.80 3.92
C ALA A 499 -5.88 -12.16 2.57
N ASN A 500 -6.36 -10.91 2.55
CA ASN A 500 -6.61 -10.18 1.31
C ASN A 500 -5.31 -9.85 0.53
N LEU A 501 -4.19 -9.68 1.22
CA LEU A 501 -2.88 -9.50 0.58
C LEU A 501 -2.30 -10.83 0.05
N GLU A 502 -2.46 -11.92 0.81
CA GLU A 502 -2.13 -13.28 0.34
C GLU A 502 -2.99 -13.67 -0.86
N PHE A 503 -4.25 -13.30 -0.81
CA PHE A 503 -5.21 -13.42 -1.88
C PHE A 503 -4.71 -12.71 -3.16
N ALA A 504 -4.25 -11.47 -3.04
CA ALA A 504 -3.71 -10.70 -4.15
C ALA A 504 -2.47 -11.32 -4.80
N ASN A 505 -1.58 -11.84 -3.96
CA ASN A 505 -0.33 -12.44 -4.40
C ASN A 505 -0.45 -13.94 -4.72
N ALA A 506 -1.61 -14.54 -4.45
CA ALA A 506 -1.89 -15.97 -4.55
C ALA A 506 -0.86 -16.87 -3.84
N THR A 507 -0.32 -16.40 -2.70
CA THR A 507 0.64 -17.13 -1.88
C THR A 507 0.65 -16.59 -0.45
N PRO A 508 0.98 -17.42 0.56
CA PRO A 508 1.20 -16.95 1.92
C PRO A 508 2.29 -15.86 1.99
N LEU A 509 2.16 -14.91 2.93
CA LEU A 509 3.09 -13.78 3.07
C LEU A 509 4.53 -14.22 3.38
N ASN A 510 4.70 -15.41 3.94
CA ASN A 510 6.00 -16.00 4.25
C ASN A 510 6.79 -16.44 3.01
N ASN A 511 6.14 -16.54 1.85
CA ASN A 511 6.81 -16.84 0.58
C ASN A 511 7.14 -15.58 -0.23
N LEU A 512 6.63 -14.42 0.17
CA LEU A 512 6.86 -13.16 -0.52
C LEU A 512 8.21 -12.57 -0.11
N SER A 513 9.02 -12.21 -1.11
CA SER A 513 10.27 -11.48 -0.90
C SER A 513 9.98 -10.11 -0.29
N LEU A 514 10.55 -9.80 0.87
CA LEU A 514 10.39 -8.48 1.49
C LEU A 514 10.78 -7.33 0.54
N LYS A 515 11.82 -7.53 -0.27
CA LYS A 515 12.39 -6.48 -1.12
C LYS A 515 11.68 -6.29 -2.46
N HIS A 516 11.03 -7.34 -2.96
CA HIS A 516 10.64 -7.40 -4.38
C HIS A 516 9.19 -7.84 -4.61
N TRP A 517 8.40 -8.06 -3.55
CA TRP A 517 7.02 -8.52 -3.72
C TRP A 517 6.12 -7.50 -4.44
N ASP A 518 6.46 -6.21 -4.37
CA ASP A 518 5.73 -5.07 -4.94
C ASP A 518 6.50 -4.37 -6.07
N GLN A 519 7.48 -5.05 -6.69
CA GLN A 519 8.34 -4.46 -7.73
C GLN A 519 7.58 -4.03 -9.00
N ASP A 520 6.36 -4.52 -9.21
CA ASP A 520 5.50 -4.20 -10.35
C ASP A 520 4.44 -3.13 -10.04
N ASP A 521 4.34 -2.63 -8.80
CA ASP A 521 3.38 -1.59 -8.40
C ASP A 521 3.57 -0.29 -9.23
N ASP A 522 4.80 0.03 -9.65
CA ASP A 522 5.11 1.20 -10.51
C ASP A 522 4.46 1.13 -11.91
N PHE A 523 3.99 -0.05 -12.33
CA PHE A 523 3.36 -0.28 -13.63
C PHE A 523 1.85 -0.49 -13.53
N GLU A 524 1.22 -0.18 -12.38
CA GLU A 524 -0.24 -0.29 -12.22
C GLU A 524 -0.98 0.55 -13.27
N PHE A 525 -2.01 -0.05 -13.89
CA PHE A 525 -2.87 0.66 -14.82
C PHE A 525 -3.84 1.61 -14.11
N ILE A 526 -4.11 2.75 -14.76
CA ILE A 526 -5.00 3.78 -14.24
C ILE A 526 -6.47 3.45 -14.58
N GLY A 527 -7.40 3.96 -13.77
CA GLY A 527 -8.85 3.78 -13.95
C GLY A 527 -9.40 2.58 -13.19
N ASN A 528 -10.72 2.50 -13.03
CA ASN A 528 -11.36 1.49 -12.18
C ASN A 528 -11.05 0.06 -12.63
N HIS A 529 -10.93 -0.85 -11.67
CA HIS A 529 -10.96 -2.28 -11.98
C HIS A 529 -12.35 -2.65 -12.46
N THR A 530 -12.41 -3.50 -13.48
CA THR A 530 -13.67 -3.91 -14.10
C THR A 530 -13.78 -5.42 -14.14
N THR A 531 -15.01 -5.92 -14.20
CA THR A 531 -15.34 -7.31 -14.51
C THR A 531 -16.20 -7.31 -15.77
N ASP A 532 -16.28 -8.43 -16.47
CA ASP A 532 -17.13 -8.55 -17.64
C ASP A 532 -18.58 -8.77 -17.23
N TYR A 533 -19.51 -8.16 -17.97
CA TYR A 533 -20.92 -8.47 -17.84
C TYR A 533 -21.28 -9.52 -18.89
N ALA A 534 -21.38 -10.77 -18.47
CA ALA A 534 -22.06 -11.76 -19.28
C ALA A 534 -23.56 -11.40 -19.29
N LYS A 535 -24.00 -10.67 -20.33
CA LYS A 535 -25.44 -10.50 -20.58
C LYS A 535 -26.04 -11.91 -20.67
N ILE A 536 -26.90 -12.23 -19.70
CA ILE A 536 -27.85 -13.32 -19.82
C ILE A 536 -28.79 -12.87 -20.93
N LEU A 537 -28.53 -13.31 -22.16
CA LEU A 537 -29.42 -13.12 -23.30
C LEU A 537 -30.54 -14.15 -23.26
#